data_AF-A0A0J8D4R9-F1
#
_entry.id   AF-A0A0J8D4R9-F1
#
_cell.length_a   1.000
_cell.length_b   1.000
_cell.length_c   1.000
_cell.angle_alpha   90.00
_cell.angle_beta   90.00
_cell.angle_gamma   90.00
#
_symmetry.space_group_name_H-M   'P 1'
#
loop_
_entity.id
_entity.type
_entity.pdbx_description
1 polymer ?
#
loop_
_entity_poly.entity_id
_entity_poly.type
_entity_poly.pdbx_seq_one_letter_code
_entity_poly.pdbx_strand_id
1 'polypeptide(L)'
;MKFSKRRRGKLTKSLLMIFQAKGLLMDTALKFESVGDTFSFFIHIFIKYRGVEKVVIEPKVITNNKITYENLKVHFDVEFIDGSLSDVMIKARDYIHKGHKLLTHPLMGSIKPNETPYKSVAISLKPEVSVDFNSVMLIENSIETSNKLIRNKAPRQWPQSVLEDFSIIDYDLIKNALI
;
A
#
# COMPACT_ATOMS: atom_id res chain seq x y z
N MET A 1 -15.17 -45.59 -24.40
CA MET A 1 -15.34 -44.15 -24.67
C MET A 1 -16.78 -43.74 -24.36
N LYS A 2 -17.02 -43.03 -23.24
CA LYS A 2 -18.19 -42.15 -22.98
C LYS A 2 -18.00 -41.49 -21.60
N PHE A 3 -17.70 -40.19 -21.60
CA PHE A 3 -17.42 -39.39 -20.41
C PHE A 3 -18.72 -38.95 -19.71
N SER A 4 -18.86 -39.42 -18.47
CA SER A 4 -19.22 -38.70 -17.23
C SER A 4 -20.20 -37.50 -17.25
N LYS A 5 -21.32 -37.71 -16.53
CA LYS A 5 -22.14 -36.71 -15.81
C LYS A 5 -21.35 -35.49 -15.29
N ARG A 6 -21.87 -34.27 -15.48
CA ARG A 6 -21.49 -33.08 -14.67
C ARG A 6 -22.72 -32.36 -14.11
N ARG A 7 -22.57 -31.96 -12.85
CA ARG A 7 -23.59 -31.53 -11.88
C ARG A 7 -24.20 -30.17 -12.23
N ARG A 8 -25.53 -30.05 -12.08
CA ARG A 8 -26.25 -28.77 -11.91
C ARG A 8 -25.78 -28.13 -10.60
N GLY A 9 -25.03 -27.03 -10.67
CA GLY A 9 -24.67 -26.20 -9.53
C GLY A 9 -25.72 -25.10 -9.32
N LYS A 10 -26.37 -25.10 -8.15
CA LYS A 10 -27.25 -24.04 -7.67
C LYS A 10 -26.53 -22.68 -7.73
N LEU A 11 -27.04 -21.73 -8.52
CA LEU A 11 -26.74 -20.31 -8.30
C LEU A 11 -27.23 -19.96 -6.89
N THR A 12 -26.30 -19.67 -5.98
CA THR A 12 -26.61 -19.31 -4.60
C THR A 12 -27.21 -17.89 -4.58
N LYS A 13 -28.25 -17.72 -3.75
CA LYS A 13 -29.03 -16.48 -3.52
C LYS A 13 -28.18 -15.21 -3.33
N SER A 14 -26.90 -15.35 -2.97
CA SER A 14 -25.93 -14.25 -2.83
C SER A 14 -25.71 -13.48 -4.14
N LEU A 15 -25.70 -14.15 -5.29
CA LEU A 15 -25.52 -13.48 -6.58
C LEU A 15 -26.75 -12.65 -6.97
N LEU A 16 -27.95 -13.12 -6.58
CA LEU A 16 -29.22 -12.44 -6.86
C LEU A 16 -29.37 -11.14 -6.02
N MET A 17 -28.82 -11.11 -4.81
CA MET A 17 -28.79 -9.90 -3.98
C MET A 17 -27.88 -8.80 -4.55
N ILE A 18 -26.78 -9.16 -5.22
CA ILE A 18 -25.85 -8.19 -5.83
C ILE A 18 -26.52 -7.44 -6.99
N PHE A 19 -27.44 -8.09 -7.72
CA PHE A 19 -28.21 -7.46 -8.80
C PHE A 19 -29.28 -6.49 -8.30
N GLN A 20 -29.78 -6.66 -7.06
CA GLN A 20 -30.88 -5.86 -6.53
C GLN A 20 -30.45 -4.46 -6.06
N ALA A 21 -29.14 -4.21 -5.88
CA ALA A 21 -28.60 -2.96 -5.35
C ALA A 21 -28.22 -1.91 -6.42
N LYS A 22 -28.39 -2.18 -7.71
CA LYS A 22 -28.10 -1.22 -8.80
C LYS A 22 -29.31 -1.06 -9.71
N GLY A 23 -30.27 -0.24 -9.26
CA GLY A 23 -31.50 0.08 -10.01
C GLY A 23 -31.29 0.55 -11.45
N LEU A 24 -30.09 1.04 -11.81
CA LEU A 24 -29.74 1.44 -13.19
C LEU A 24 -29.51 0.27 -14.18
N LEU A 25 -29.21 -0.94 -13.70
CA LEU A 25 -28.83 -2.07 -14.55
C LEU A 25 -30.04 -2.90 -15.03
N MET A 26 -31.18 -2.84 -14.34
CA MET A 26 -32.39 -3.57 -14.74
C MET A 26 -33.10 -2.92 -15.94
N ASP A 27 -33.11 -1.58 -16.02
CA ASP A 27 -33.80 -0.87 -17.10
C ASP A 27 -33.12 -1.02 -18.48
N THR A 28 -31.80 -1.27 -18.48
CA THR A 28 -31.05 -1.55 -19.72
C THR A 28 -31.12 -3.02 -20.13
N ALA A 29 -31.32 -3.94 -19.18
CA ALA A 29 -31.47 -5.37 -19.46
C ALA A 29 -32.82 -5.72 -20.12
N LEU A 30 -33.87 -4.92 -19.89
CA LEU A 30 -35.22 -5.14 -20.42
C LEU A 30 -35.40 -4.87 -21.94
N LYS A 31 -34.34 -4.46 -22.66
CA LYS A 31 -34.40 -4.15 -24.10
C LYS A 31 -33.75 -5.19 -25.03
N PHE A 32 -33.27 -6.32 -24.53
CA PHE A 32 -32.58 -7.32 -25.35
C PHE A 32 -33.34 -8.65 -25.38
N GLU A 33 -34.01 -8.91 -26.50
CA GLU A 33 -34.95 -10.03 -26.69
C GLU A 33 -34.28 -11.36 -27.12
N SER A 34 -32.95 -11.48 -27.12
CA SER A 34 -32.27 -12.70 -27.56
C SER A 34 -31.25 -13.25 -26.54
N VAL A 35 -31.34 -14.55 -26.26
CA VAL A 35 -30.49 -15.28 -25.29
C VAL A 35 -29.01 -15.30 -25.72
N GLY A 36 -28.71 -15.09 -27.01
CA GLY A 36 -27.35 -14.98 -27.53
C GLY A 36 -26.65 -13.67 -27.16
N ASP A 37 -27.40 -12.56 -27.13
CA ASP A 37 -26.85 -11.22 -26.86
C ASP A 37 -26.57 -11.00 -25.38
N THR A 38 -27.37 -11.59 -24.49
CA THR A 38 -27.13 -11.50 -23.05
C THR A 38 -25.83 -12.18 -22.64
N PHE A 39 -25.48 -13.34 -23.19
CA PHE A 39 -24.22 -14.02 -22.87
C PHE A 39 -23.00 -13.25 -23.39
N SER A 40 -23.09 -12.69 -24.60
CA SER A 40 -22.06 -11.81 -25.16
C SER A 40 -21.91 -10.52 -24.35
N PHE A 41 -23.02 -9.92 -23.90
CA PHE A 41 -23.04 -8.74 -23.04
C PHE A 41 -22.49 -9.05 -21.64
N PHE A 42 -22.83 -10.20 -21.05
CA PHE A 42 -22.27 -10.65 -19.78
C PHE A 42 -20.78 -10.96 -19.92
N ILE A 43 -20.31 -11.56 -21.02
CA ILE A 43 -18.88 -11.72 -21.27
C ILE A 43 -18.21 -10.35 -21.50
N HIS A 44 -18.84 -9.43 -22.21
CA HIS A 44 -18.31 -8.09 -22.45
C HIS A 44 -18.23 -7.28 -21.15
N ILE A 45 -19.26 -7.32 -20.30
CA ILE A 45 -19.23 -6.74 -18.95
C ILE A 45 -18.21 -7.48 -18.09
N PHE A 46 -18.18 -8.80 -18.11
CA PHE A 46 -17.24 -9.58 -17.31
C PHE A 46 -15.79 -9.35 -17.74
N ILE A 47 -15.51 -9.09 -19.02
CA ILE A 47 -14.20 -8.68 -19.55
C ILE A 47 -13.91 -7.21 -19.22
N LYS A 48 -14.89 -6.31 -19.40
CA LYS A 48 -14.75 -4.86 -19.16
C LYS A 48 -14.59 -4.52 -17.67
N TYR A 49 -15.16 -5.32 -16.78
CA TYR A 49 -15.09 -5.16 -15.33
C TYR A 49 -14.23 -6.24 -14.65
N ARG A 50 -13.40 -6.99 -15.41
CA ARG A 50 -12.55 -8.10 -14.93
C ARG A 50 -11.33 -7.71 -14.09
N GLY A 51 -11.45 -6.71 -13.24
CA GLY A 51 -10.52 -6.57 -12.12
C GLY A 51 -9.62 -5.35 -12.17
N VAL A 52 -10.21 -4.23 -11.78
CA VAL A 52 -9.54 -3.37 -10.79
C VAL A 52 -10.57 -3.04 -9.72
N GLU A 53 -10.97 -4.05 -8.93
CA GLU A 53 -11.22 -3.72 -7.54
C GLU A 53 -9.86 -3.23 -7.04
N LYS A 54 -9.73 -1.91 -6.88
CA LYS A 54 -8.53 -1.31 -6.31
C LYS A 54 -8.44 -1.88 -4.91
N VAL A 55 -7.64 -2.93 -4.72
CA VAL A 55 -7.39 -3.51 -3.40
C VAL A 55 -6.75 -2.37 -2.61
N VAL A 56 -7.54 -1.74 -1.74
CA VAL A 56 -7.06 -0.68 -0.88
C VAL A 56 -6.18 -1.36 0.16
N ILE A 57 -4.87 -1.25 -0.01
CA ILE A 57 -3.92 -1.78 0.95
C ILE A 57 -3.88 -0.81 2.12
N GLU A 58 -4.38 -1.23 3.28
CA GLU A 58 -4.27 -0.46 4.52
C GLU A 58 -2.79 -0.31 4.91
N PRO A 59 -2.30 0.92 5.17
CA PRO A 59 -0.90 1.16 5.53
C PRO A 59 -0.66 1.05 7.04
N LYS A 60 0.54 0.61 7.41
CA LYS A 60 1.20 0.83 8.71
C LYS A 60 2.36 1.78 8.48
N VAL A 61 2.50 2.80 9.32
CA VAL A 61 3.60 3.78 9.25
C VAL A 61 4.62 3.48 10.35
N ILE A 62 5.90 3.45 10.00
CA ILE A 62 7.01 3.32 10.94
C ILE A 62 7.75 4.65 10.93
N THR A 63 7.93 5.28 12.07
CA THR A 63 8.49 6.63 12.13
C THR A 63 9.24 6.91 13.41
N ASN A 64 10.32 7.69 13.36
CA ASN A 64 10.94 8.30 14.54
C ASN A 64 10.54 9.78 14.72
N ASN A 65 9.62 10.27 13.88
CA ASN A 65 9.18 11.66 13.88
C ASN A 65 7.91 11.81 14.71
N LYS A 66 8.02 12.55 15.82
CA LYS A 66 6.90 12.75 16.76
C LYS A 66 5.70 13.43 16.11
N ILE A 67 5.91 14.41 15.22
CA ILE A 67 4.81 15.08 14.52
C ILE A 67 4.06 14.07 13.64
N THR A 68 4.79 13.25 12.89
CA THR A 68 4.18 12.16 12.10
C THR A 68 3.37 11.21 12.98
N TYR A 69 3.95 10.74 14.08
CA TYR A 69 3.27 9.83 15.00
C TYR A 69 1.97 10.40 15.54
N GLU A 70 2.02 11.62 16.11
CA GLU A 70 0.86 12.24 16.74
C GLU A 70 -0.28 12.51 15.74
N ASN A 71 0.05 12.94 14.51
CA ASN A 71 -0.94 13.31 13.51
C ASN A 71 -1.49 12.13 12.71
N LEU A 72 -0.70 11.07 12.48
CA LEU A 72 -1.13 9.93 11.67
C LEU A 72 -1.75 8.79 12.47
N LYS A 73 -1.46 8.66 13.78
CA LYS A 73 -2.03 7.59 14.63
C LYS A 73 -3.56 7.63 14.74
N VAL A 74 -4.18 8.75 14.38
CA VAL A 74 -5.65 8.89 14.35
C VAL A 74 -6.27 8.25 13.10
N HIS A 75 -5.48 8.01 12.05
CA HIS A 75 -5.94 7.47 10.76
C HIS A 75 -5.34 6.10 10.44
N PHE A 76 -4.12 5.84 10.90
CA PHE A 76 -3.34 4.66 10.54
C PHE A 76 -2.76 4.00 11.79
N ASP A 77 -2.35 2.75 11.64
CA ASP A 77 -1.48 2.12 12.61
C ASP A 77 -0.07 2.71 12.46
N VAL A 78 0.46 3.29 13.54
CA VAL A 78 1.77 3.94 13.53
C VAL A 78 2.65 3.38 14.64
N GLU A 79 3.82 2.86 14.26
CA GLU A 79 4.87 2.43 15.17
C GLU A 79 5.90 3.55 15.33
N PHE A 80 6.02 4.08 16.55
CA PHE A 80 7.07 5.04 16.88
C PHE A 80 8.37 4.33 17.23
N ILE A 81 9.47 4.79 16.63
CA ILE A 81 10.82 4.29 16.88
C ILE A 81 11.58 5.37 17.64
N ASP A 82 11.92 5.09 18.90
CA ASP A 82 12.86 5.90 19.67
C ASP A 82 14.29 5.56 19.22
N GLY A 83 14.72 6.19 18.13
CA GLY A 83 15.99 5.88 17.47
C GLY A 83 16.25 6.73 16.24
N SER A 84 17.27 6.32 15.50
CA SER A 84 17.72 6.98 14.29
C SER A 84 16.84 6.67 13.07
N LEU A 85 17.01 7.46 12.01
CA LEU A 85 16.49 7.15 10.68
C LEU A 85 16.87 5.73 10.20
N SER A 86 18.06 5.25 10.57
CA SER A 86 18.50 3.88 10.24
C SER A 86 17.67 2.83 10.96
N ASP A 87 17.28 3.07 12.21
CA ASP A 87 16.45 2.14 12.99
C ASP A 87 15.04 2.01 12.39
N VAL A 88 14.49 3.12 11.87
CA VAL A 88 13.23 3.11 11.11
C VAL A 88 13.34 2.23 9.86
N MET A 89 14.41 2.40 9.06
CA MET A 89 14.59 1.61 7.84
C MET A 89 14.84 0.13 8.15
N ILE A 90 15.62 -0.19 9.19
CA ILE A 90 15.84 -1.56 9.65
C ILE A 90 14.53 -2.20 10.09
N LYS A 91 13.70 -1.47 10.86
CA LYS A 91 12.38 -1.95 11.27
C LYS A 91 11.48 -2.23 10.06
N ALA A 92 11.45 -1.33 9.08
CA ALA A 92 10.69 -1.53 7.85
C ALA A 92 11.16 -2.79 7.10
N ARG A 93 12.48 -3.00 6.96
CA ARG A 93 13.06 -4.21 6.37
C ARG A 93 12.60 -5.48 7.11
N ASP A 94 12.65 -5.47 8.44
CA ASP A 94 12.25 -6.63 9.25
C ASP A 94 10.78 -7.01 9.03
N TYR A 95 9.88 -6.04 8.84
CA TYR A 95 8.50 -6.30 8.44
C TYR A 95 8.40 -6.81 7.00
N ILE A 96 9.16 -6.23 6.06
CA ILE A 96 9.15 -6.67 4.66
C ILE A 96 9.58 -8.13 4.54
N HIS A 97 10.60 -8.55 5.30
CA HIS A 97 11.04 -9.96 5.35
C HIS A 97 9.98 -10.89 5.96
N LYS A 98 9.02 -10.36 6.73
CA LYS A 98 7.86 -11.09 7.25
C LYS A 98 6.66 -11.09 6.29
N GLY A 99 6.82 -10.61 5.05
CA GLY A 99 5.78 -10.62 4.03
C GLY A 99 5.03 -9.30 3.86
N HIS A 100 5.40 -8.22 4.56
CA HIS A 100 4.80 -6.92 4.33
C HIS A 100 5.31 -6.29 3.02
N LYS A 101 4.46 -5.50 2.36
CA LYS A 101 4.81 -4.73 1.16
C LYS A 101 5.24 -3.32 1.54
N LEU A 102 6.26 -2.80 0.87
CA LEU A 102 6.68 -1.41 0.98
C LEU A 102 5.75 -0.52 0.14
N LEU A 103 5.15 0.50 0.76
CA LEU A 103 4.17 1.37 0.10
C LEU A 103 4.76 2.73 -0.30
N THR A 104 5.86 3.13 0.35
CA THR A 104 6.57 4.38 0.07
C THR A 104 8.05 4.12 -0.17
N HIS A 105 8.66 4.83 -1.11
CA HIS A 105 10.10 4.74 -1.32
C HIS A 105 10.85 5.27 -0.07
N PRO A 106 11.76 4.51 0.57
CA PRO A 106 12.39 4.93 1.83
C PRO A 106 13.26 6.19 1.68
N LEU A 107 13.83 6.39 0.49
CA LEU A 107 14.53 7.61 0.10
C LEU A 107 13.64 8.64 -0.61
N MET A 108 12.34 8.70 -0.29
CA MET A 108 11.47 9.72 -0.87
C MET A 108 11.87 11.13 -0.41
N GLY A 109 11.71 12.09 -1.32
CA GLY A 109 12.14 13.48 -1.12
C GLY A 109 13.59 13.75 -1.52
N SER A 110 13.98 15.02 -1.54
CA SER A 110 15.30 15.46 -2.00
C SER A 110 16.34 15.59 -0.87
N ILE A 111 15.93 15.40 0.38
CA ILE A 111 16.81 15.54 1.55
C ILE A 111 17.55 14.24 1.77
N LYS A 112 18.88 14.32 1.85
CA LYS A 112 19.71 13.13 1.97
C LYS A 112 19.61 12.53 3.39
N PRO A 113 19.73 11.20 3.54
CA PRO A 113 19.74 10.52 4.84
C PRO A 113 20.78 11.02 5.86
N ASN A 114 21.88 11.62 5.39
CA ASN A 114 22.91 12.22 6.27
C ASN A 114 22.64 13.69 6.61
N GLU A 115 21.52 14.26 6.14
CA GLU A 115 21.13 15.65 6.37
C GLU A 115 19.91 15.79 7.27
N THR A 116 19.02 14.79 7.36
CA THR A 116 17.87 14.79 8.27
C THR A 116 17.97 13.68 9.31
N PRO A 117 17.57 13.90 10.57
CA PRO A 117 17.43 12.84 11.55
C PRO A 117 16.09 12.10 11.47
N TYR A 118 15.10 12.63 10.73
CA TYR A 118 13.74 12.11 10.71
C TYR A 118 13.45 11.24 9.50
N LYS A 119 12.73 10.15 9.76
CA LYS A 119 12.22 9.26 8.73
C LYS A 119 10.88 8.65 9.08
N SER A 120 10.02 8.62 8.07
CA SER A 120 8.78 7.84 8.05
C SER A 120 8.76 6.92 6.84
N VAL A 121 8.32 5.68 7.02
CA VAL A 121 8.13 4.70 5.95
C VAL A 121 6.77 4.02 6.12
N ALA A 122 5.98 3.94 5.05
CA ALA A 122 4.76 3.15 5.04
C ALA A 122 4.98 1.76 4.43
N ILE A 123 4.40 0.77 5.09
CA ILE A 123 4.33 -0.62 4.66
C ILE A 123 2.87 -1.08 4.69
N SER A 124 2.54 -2.22 4.08
CA SER A 124 1.22 -2.82 4.25
C SER A 124 0.98 -3.16 5.71
N LEU A 125 -0.24 -2.96 6.19
CA LEU A 125 -0.61 -3.31 7.57
C LEU A 125 -0.54 -4.82 7.80
N LYS A 126 -0.95 -5.59 6.80
CA LYS A 126 -0.98 -7.06 6.84
C LYS A 126 0.13 -7.64 5.95
N PRO A 127 0.79 -8.72 6.40
CA PRO A 127 1.71 -9.47 5.56
C PRO A 127 0.95 -10.28 4.52
N GLU A 128 1.60 -10.53 3.39
CA GLU A 128 1.18 -11.49 2.38
C GLU A 128 1.81 -12.86 2.63
N VAL A 129 1.28 -13.90 1.96
CA VAL A 129 1.80 -15.27 2.06
C VAL A 129 3.22 -15.38 1.51
N SER A 130 3.52 -14.61 0.46
CA SER A 130 4.84 -14.55 -0.16
C SER A 130 5.51 -13.20 0.11
N VAL A 131 6.82 -13.22 0.31
CA VAL A 131 7.63 -12.01 0.39
C VAL A 131 7.64 -11.29 -0.96
N ASP A 132 7.42 -9.98 -0.95
CA ASP A 132 7.56 -9.15 -2.14
C ASP A 132 9.03 -8.77 -2.37
N PHE A 133 9.67 -9.45 -3.33
CA PHE A 133 11.09 -9.23 -3.64
C PHE A 133 11.41 -7.81 -4.10
N ASN A 134 10.45 -7.09 -4.71
CA ASN A 134 10.65 -5.69 -5.07
C ASN A 134 10.78 -4.82 -3.82
N SER A 135 9.91 -5.02 -2.84
CA SER A 135 10.02 -4.36 -1.53
C SER A 135 11.35 -4.67 -0.84
N VAL A 136 11.79 -5.93 -0.84
CA VAL A 136 13.09 -6.35 -0.27
C VAL A 136 14.24 -5.61 -0.96
N MET A 137 14.30 -5.67 -2.29
CA MET A 137 15.36 -5.01 -3.05
C MET A 137 15.39 -3.50 -2.78
N LEU A 138 14.23 -2.86 -2.73
CA LEU A 138 14.14 -1.42 -2.55
C LEU A 138 14.56 -0.97 -1.16
N ILE A 139 14.14 -1.67 -0.10
CA ILE A 139 14.53 -1.33 1.27
C ILE A 139 16.02 -1.57 1.51
N GLU A 140 16.56 -2.69 1.02
CA GLU A 140 17.98 -3.03 1.20
C GLU A 140 18.88 -2.04 0.46
N ASN A 141 18.56 -1.70 -0.80
CA ASN A 141 19.30 -0.69 -1.56
C ASN A 141 19.22 0.70 -0.90
N SER A 142 18.07 1.04 -0.31
CA SER A 142 17.88 2.31 0.40
C SER A 142 18.72 2.38 1.68
N ILE A 143 18.77 1.28 2.44
CA ILE A 143 19.63 1.15 3.63
C ILE A 143 21.10 1.25 3.22
N GLU A 144 21.52 0.52 2.19
CA GLU A 144 22.91 0.56 1.72
C GLU A 144 23.32 1.98 1.29
N THR A 145 22.47 2.65 0.51
CA THR A 145 22.70 4.03 0.05
C THR A 145 22.77 5.01 1.23
N SER A 146 21.85 4.89 2.19
CA SER A 146 21.85 5.74 3.39
C SER A 146 23.12 5.54 4.20
N ASN A 147 23.53 4.28 4.42
CA ASN A 147 24.74 3.95 5.13
C ASN A 147 26.00 4.49 4.43
N LYS A 148 26.06 4.41 3.09
CA LYS A 148 27.16 5.02 2.30
C LYS A 148 27.21 6.54 2.53
N LEU A 149 26.08 7.24 2.48
CA LEU A 149 26.02 8.69 2.67
C LEU A 149 26.44 9.11 4.09
N ILE A 150 25.93 8.41 5.11
CA ILE A 150 26.24 8.67 6.52
C ILE A 150 27.73 8.41 6.82
N ARG A 151 28.30 7.33 6.27
CA ARG A 151 29.74 7.05 6.41
C ARG A 151 30.62 8.09 5.71
N ASN A 152 30.23 8.51 4.50
CA ASN A 152 31.02 9.47 3.72
C ASN A 152 30.99 10.88 4.32
N LYS A 153 29.87 11.26 4.93
CA LYS A 153 29.71 12.54 5.61
C LYS A 153 28.82 12.35 6.82
N ALA A 154 29.41 12.50 8.00
CA ALA A 154 28.72 12.36 9.27
C ALA A 154 27.45 13.23 9.33
N PRO A 155 26.40 12.77 10.05
CA PRO A 155 25.17 13.54 10.23
C PRO A 155 25.48 14.94 10.77
N ARG A 156 24.86 15.95 10.18
CA ARG A 156 25.03 17.33 10.63
C ARG A 156 24.27 17.55 11.93
N GLN A 157 24.87 18.31 12.83
CA GLN A 157 24.14 18.88 13.96
C GLN A 157 23.44 20.14 13.48
N TRP A 158 22.14 20.23 13.73
CA TRP A 158 21.30 21.34 13.30
C TRP A 158 20.73 22.09 14.50
N PRO A 159 20.51 23.41 14.37
CA PRO A 159 19.74 24.15 15.37
C PRO A 159 18.29 23.64 15.40
N GLN A 160 17.64 23.84 16.54
CA GLN A 160 16.28 23.33 16.79
C GLN A 160 15.26 23.75 15.72
N SER A 161 15.33 24.99 15.23
CA SER A 161 14.43 25.46 14.16
C SER A 161 14.55 24.66 12.86
N VAL A 162 15.77 24.27 12.49
CA VAL A 162 16.00 23.46 11.27
C VAL A 162 15.56 22.01 11.49
N LEU A 163 15.66 21.50 12.73
CA LEU A 163 15.09 20.20 13.08
C LEU A 163 13.57 20.19 12.95
N GLU A 164 12.91 21.26 13.39
CA GLU A 164 11.46 21.42 13.23
C GLU A 164 11.06 21.43 11.75
N ASP A 165 11.79 22.16 10.90
CA ASP A 165 11.57 22.14 9.46
C ASP A 165 11.71 20.73 8.86
N PHE A 166 12.75 19.98 9.23
CA PHE A 166 12.92 18.60 8.76
C PHE A 166 11.81 17.66 9.25
N SER A 167 11.31 17.87 10.46
CA SER A 167 10.19 17.12 11.02
C SER A 167 8.90 17.39 10.24
N ILE A 168 8.63 18.64 9.88
CA ILE A 168 7.47 19.02 9.05
C ILE A 168 7.61 18.42 7.64
N ILE A 169 8.78 18.53 7.02
CA ILE A 169 9.00 18.00 5.66
C ILE A 169 8.80 16.48 5.60
N ASP A 170 9.35 15.73 6.56
CA ASP A 170 9.15 14.27 6.60
C ASP A 170 7.67 13.91 6.82
N TYR A 171 6.95 14.65 7.69
CA TYR A 171 5.52 14.48 7.89
C TYR A 171 4.71 14.76 6.61
N ASP A 172 4.96 15.87 5.94
CA ASP A 172 4.25 16.24 4.70
C ASP A 172 4.50 15.22 3.58
N LEU A 173 5.73 14.73 3.46
CA LEU A 173 6.08 13.69 2.49
C LEU A 173 5.25 12.42 2.70
N ILE A 174 5.23 11.89 3.93
CA ILE A 174 4.50 10.64 4.20
C ILE A 174 2.99 10.86 4.15
N LYS A 175 2.50 12.01 4.62
CA LYS A 175 1.08 12.36 4.56
C LYS A 175 0.57 12.39 3.13
N ASN A 176 1.24 13.13 2.24
CA ASN A 176 0.85 13.26 0.84
C ASN A 176 0.95 11.94 0.05
N ALA A 177 1.75 10.98 0.52
CA ALA A 177 1.81 9.66 -0.07
C ALA A 177 0.61 8.76 0.31
N LEU A 178 -0.05 9.06 1.43
CA LEU A 178 -1.11 8.21 2.00
C LEU A 178 -2.52 8.84 1.92
N ILE A 179 -2.61 10.17 1.91
CA ILE A 179 -3.85 10.97 1.96
C ILE A 179 -3.83 11.96 0.80
#